data_AF-A0A1P8WC77-F1
#
_entry.id   AF-A0A1P8WC77-F1
#
_cell.length_a   1.000
_cell.length_b   1.000
_cell.length_c   1.000
_cell.angle_alpha   90.00
_cell.angle_beta   90.00
_cell.angle_gamma   90.00
#
_symmetry.space_group_name_H-M   'P 1'
#
loop_
_entity.id
_entity.type
_entity.pdbx_description
1 polymer ?
#
loop_
_entity_poly.entity_id
_entity_poly.type
_entity_poly.pdbx_seq_one_letter_code
_entity_poly.pdbx_strand_id
1 'polypeptide(L)'
;MHFHSGDISGVMYLKVPAIESGHEQKNYISGRKAGYINFLIGGKQRFARSLISFRPVVGNFFVFPAWLLHGAEPFQGSGVRRSLAFNASVHE
;
A
#
# COMPACT_ATOMS: atom_id res chain seq x y z
N MET A 1 5.15 6.09 5.80
CA MET A 1 3.81 5.67 6.27
C MET A 1 3.06 6.89 6.72
N HIS A 2 1.78 6.98 6.42
CA HIS A 2 0.92 8.09 6.83
C HIS A 2 -0.54 7.63 6.90
N PHE A 3 -1.41 8.53 7.34
CA PHE A 3 -2.87 8.41 7.29
C PHE A 3 -3.43 9.74 6.78
N HIS A 4 -4.71 9.76 6.45
CA HIS A 4 -5.43 10.95 6.01
C HIS A 4 -6.52 11.33 7.03
N SER A 5 -6.97 12.57 6.97
CA SER A 5 -8.25 12.98 7.56
C SER A 5 -9.40 12.66 6.60
N GLY A 6 -10.60 12.42 7.14
CA GLY A 6 -11.80 12.01 6.39
C GLY A 6 -12.27 10.61 6.79
N ASP A 7 -13.21 10.06 6.03
CA ASP A 7 -13.81 8.76 6.32
C ASP A 7 -13.15 7.64 5.51
N ILE A 8 -13.00 7.87 4.20
CA ILE A 8 -12.51 6.88 3.24
C ILE A 8 -11.37 7.48 2.42
N SER A 9 -10.32 6.70 2.23
CA SER A 9 -9.24 6.96 1.27
C SER A 9 -9.17 5.83 0.26
N GLY A 10 -8.52 6.09 -0.87
CA GLY A 10 -8.18 5.01 -1.78
C GLY A 10 -7.16 5.36 -2.82
N VAL A 11 -6.67 4.31 -3.50
CA VAL A 11 -5.67 4.41 -4.55
C VAL A 11 -5.96 3.41 -5.68
N MET A 12 -5.88 3.89 -6.91
CA MET A 12 -5.98 3.10 -8.13
C MET A 12 -4.64 3.08 -8.85
N TYR A 13 -4.18 1.89 -9.24
CA TYR A 13 -2.93 1.74 -9.99
C TYR A 13 -3.18 1.81 -11.49
N LEU A 14 -2.60 2.83 -12.13
CA LEU A 14 -2.72 3.09 -13.57
C LEU A 14 -1.54 2.51 -14.37
N LYS A 15 -0.36 2.41 -13.72
CA LYS A 15 0.84 1.80 -14.29
C LYS A 15 1.70 1.25 -13.15
N VAL A 16 2.15 0.01 -13.29
CA VAL A 16 3.06 -0.65 -12.35
C VAL A 16 4.34 -1.02 -13.11
N PRO A 17 5.53 -0.59 -12.64
CA PRO A 17 6.78 -0.89 -13.31
C PRO A 17 7.21 -2.34 -13.06
N ALA A 18 8.09 -2.85 -13.93
CA ALA A 18 8.79 -4.09 -13.64
C ALA A 18 9.79 -3.84 -12.50
N ILE A 19 9.66 -4.61 -11.43
CA ILE A 19 10.62 -4.57 -10.32
C ILE A 19 11.81 -5.43 -10.72
N GLU A 20 13.03 -4.97 -10.43
CA GLU A 20 14.26 -5.73 -10.69
C GLU A 20 14.19 -7.12 -10.04
N SER A 21 14.64 -8.14 -10.79
CA SER A 21 14.67 -9.52 -10.32
C SER A 21 15.46 -9.63 -9.01
N GLY A 22 14.90 -10.32 -8.01
CA GLY A 22 15.52 -10.45 -6.69
C GLY A 22 15.27 -9.29 -5.72
N HIS A 23 14.66 -8.18 -6.16
CA HIS A 23 14.25 -7.08 -5.28
C HIS A 23 12.80 -7.25 -4.75
N GLU A 24 11.92 -7.95 -5.48
CA GLU A 24 10.56 -8.25 -5.00
C GLU A 24 10.53 -9.12 -3.74
N GLN A 25 11.56 -9.96 -3.54
CA GLN A 25 11.69 -10.86 -2.39
C GLN A 25 12.57 -10.29 -1.27
N LYS A 26 13.12 -9.09 -1.42
CA LYS A 26 13.78 -8.39 -0.31
C LYS A 26 12.70 -8.06 0.72
N ASN A 27 12.56 -8.93 1.71
CA ASN A 27 11.72 -8.72 2.86
C ASN A 27 12.30 -7.53 3.62
N TYR A 28 11.62 -6.39 3.58
CA TYR A 28 11.85 -5.34 4.55
C TYR A 28 11.35 -5.81 5.92
N ILE A 29 11.62 -5.01 6.96
CA ILE A 29 11.15 -5.26 8.33
C ILE A 29 9.67 -5.70 8.30
N SER A 30 9.39 -6.85 8.92
CA SER A 30 8.04 -7.39 9.14
C SER A 30 7.23 -7.80 7.89
N GLY A 31 7.89 -8.21 6.80
CA GLY A 31 7.21 -8.86 5.65
C GLY A 31 6.70 -7.91 4.56
N ARG A 32 7.07 -6.62 4.64
CA ARG A 32 6.88 -5.63 3.58
C ARG A 32 7.74 -5.99 2.37
N LYS A 33 7.23 -5.75 1.16
CA LYS A 33 7.91 -6.05 -0.11
C LYS A 33 8.08 -4.80 -0.96
N ALA A 34 9.16 -4.76 -1.74
CA ALA A 34 9.46 -3.62 -2.62
C ALA A 34 8.27 -3.30 -3.54
N GLY A 35 7.88 -2.04 -3.61
CA GLY A 35 6.79 -1.55 -4.46
C GLY A 35 5.37 -1.86 -3.97
N TYR A 36 5.18 -2.68 -2.93
CA TYR A 36 3.86 -3.07 -2.44
C TYR A 36 3.19 -1.93 -1.67
N ILE A 37 1.86 -1.95 -1.61
CA ILE A 37 1.12 -1.14 -0.63
C ILE A 37 0.98 -1.94 0.67
N ASN A 38 1.18 -1.26 1.79
CA ASN A 38 1.05 -1.84 3.11
C ASN A 38 -0.03 -1.14 3.91
N PHE A 39 -0.79 -1.94 4.65
CA PHE A 39 -1.75 -1.51 5.66
C PHE A 39 -1.32 -2.04 7.02
N LEU A 40 -1.31 -1.16 8.01
CA LEU A 40 -0.81 -1.46 9.35
C LEU A 40 -1.83 -1.08 10.41
N ILE A 41 -1.94 -1.90 11.44
CA ILE A 41 -2.76 -1.63 12.62
C ILE A 41 -2.07 -2.16 13.88
N GLY A 42 -2.01 -1.32 14.92
CA GLY A 42 -1.50 -1.69 16.24
C GLY A 42 -0.03 -2.14 16.28
N GLY A 43 0.32 -2.91 17.31
CA GLY A 43 1.65 -3.48 17.55
C GLY A 43 1.70 -5.00 17.34
N LYS A 44 2.87 -5.61 17.54
CA LYS A 44 3.05 -7.07 17.43
C LYS A 44 2.20 -7.78 18.48
N GLN A 45 1.19 -8.54 18.04
CA GLN A 45 0.30 -9.33 18.89
C GLN A 45 0.40 -10.82 18.54
N ARG A 46 0.22 -11.69 19.54
CA ARG A 46 0.19 -13.14 19.32
C ARG A 46 -1.09 -13.48 18.55
N PHE A 47 -0.95 -14.22 17.45
CA PHE A 47 -2.06 -14.67 16.56
C PHE A 47 -2.77 -13.59 15.72
N ALA A 48 -2.37 -12.32 15.79
CA ALA A 48 -2.89 -11.27 14.91
C ALA A 48 -1.78 -10.74 13.98
N ARG A 49 -2.11 -10.50 12.71
CA ARG A 49 -1.23 -9.79 11.77
C ARG A 49 -1.48 -8.30 11.87
N SER A 50 -0.49 -7.56 12.36
CA SER A 50 -0.52 -6.09 12.42
C SER A 50 -0.13 -5.42 11.10
N LEU A 51 0.26 -6.20 10.09
CA LEU A 51 0.70 -5.72 8.78
C LEU A 51 0.17 -6.63 7.69
N ILE A 52 -0.36 -6.02 6.64
CA ILE A 52 -0.83 -6.70 5.43
C ILE A 52 -0.25 -5.97 4.21
N SER A 53 0.30 -6.74 3.27
CA SER A 53 0.98 -6.22 2.07
C SER A 53 0.30 -6.73 0.80
N PHE A 54 0.04 -5.82 -0.14
CA PHE A 54 -0.56 -6.17 -1.43
C PHE A 54 0.32 -5.73 -2.60
N ARG A 55 0.46 -6.62 -3.59
CA ARG A 55 1.17 -6.30 -4.84
C ARG A 55 0.30 -5.35 -5.65
N PRO A 56 0.81 -4.20 -6.11
CA PRO A 56 0.06 -3.35 -7.01
C PRO A 56 -0.10 -4.04 -8.36
N VAL A 57 -1.31 -4.03 -8.90
CA VAL A 57 -1.62 -4.51 -10.26
C VAL A 57 -2.39 -3.41 -10.96
N VAL A 58 -2.11 -3.17 -12.24
CA VAL A 58 -2.84 -2.17 -13.03
C VAL A 58 -4.34 -2.50 -13.00
N GLY A 59 -5.16 -1.49 -12.74
CA GLY A 59 -6.61 -1.63 -12.59
C GLY A 59 -7.07 -2.03 -11.18
N ASN A 60 -6.18 -2.41 -10.27
CA ASN A 60 -6.57 -2.61 -8.87
C ASN A 60 -6.90 -1.27 -8.21
N PHE A 61 -8.00 -1.28 -7.48
CA PHE A 61 -8.50 -0.16 -6.71
C PHE A 61 -8.63 -0.56 -5.25
N PHE A 62 -7.83 0.06 -4.39
CA PHE A 62 -7.87 -0.15 -2.95
C PHE A 62 -8.68 0.98 -2.31
N VAL A 63 -9.71 0.62 -1.56
CA VAL A 63 -10.55 1.54 -0.77
C VAL A 63 -10.45 1.10 0.68
N PHE A 64 -10.16 2.04 1.58
CA PHE A 64 -9.87 1.76 2.97
C PHE A 64 -10.24 2.95 3.88
N PRO A 65 -10.45 2.72 5.20
CA PRO A 65 -10.70 3.81 6.13
C PRO A 65 -9.54 4.81 6.13
N ALA A 66 -9.82 6.11 6.06
CA ALA A 66 -8.79 7.14 5.90
C ALA A 66 -7.75 7.16 7.06
N TRP A 67 -8.18 6.77 8.25
CA TRP A 67 -7.33 6.66 9.45
C TRP A 67 -6.39 5.44 9.45
N LEU A 68 -6.60 4.46 8.56
CA LEU A 68 -5.78 3.26 8.52
C LEU A 68 -4.35 3.60 8.11
N LEU A 69 -3.36 3.29 8.94
CA LEU A 69 -1.96 3.59 8.65
C LEU A 69 -1.50 2.82 7.41
N HIS A 70 -1.00 3.54 6.41
CA HIS A 70 -0.63 2.93 5.14
C HIS A 70 0.60 3.57 4.49
N GLY A 71 1.12 2.90 3.47
CA GLY A 71 2.18 3.43 2.63
C GLY A 71 2.54 2.54 1.45
N ALA A 72 2.96 3.19 0.38
CA ALA A 72 3.50 2.52 -0.80
C ALA A 72 5.02 2.39 -0.65
N GLU A 73 5.54 1.16 -0.70
CA GLU A 73 6.97 0.93 -0.58
C GLU A 73 7.75 1.51 -1.77
N PRO A 74 9.00 1.93 -1.52
CA PRO A 74 9.95 2.17 -2.58
C PRO A 74 10.19 0.87 -3.36
N PHE A 75 10.62 1.01 -4.60
CA PHE A 75 11.02 -0.09 -5.45
C PHE A 75 12.25 0.32 -6.27
N GLN A 76 12.96 -0.67 -6.77
CA GLN A 76 14.03 -0.49 -7.75
C GLN A 76 13.64 -1.26 -9.01
N GLY A 77 13.74 -0.60 -10.15
CA GLY A 77 13.25 -1.13 -11.42
C GLY A 77 13.23 -0.09 -12.51
N SER A 78 13.04 -0.54 -13.74
CA SER A 78 12.92 0.35 -14.89
C SER A 78 11.50 0.88 -15.04
N GLY A 79 11.37 2.18 -15.30
CA GLY A 79 10.09 2.84 -15.57
C GLY A 79 9.49 3.56 -14.36
N VAL A 80 8.18 3.84 -14.45
CA VAL A 80 7.47 4.73 -13.54
C VAL A 80 6.19 4.05 -13.03
N ARG A 81 5.96 4.13 -11.71
CA ARG A 81 4.67 3.80 -11.09
C ARG A 81 3.73 4.99 -11.18
N ARG A 82 2.53 4.78 -11.74
CA ARG A 82 1.49 5.81 -11.83
C ARG A 82 0.25 5.33 -11.08
N SER A 83 -0.27 6.17 -10.20
CA SER A 83 -1.47 5.91 -9.43
C SER A 83 -2.31 7.17 -9.30
N LEU A 84 -3.61 6.99 -9.09
CA LEU A 84 -4.54 8.05 -8.71
C LEU A 84 -5.01 7.77 -7.28
N ALA A 85 -4.89 8.76 -6.40
CA ALA A 85 -5.36 8.65 -5.02
C ALA A 85 -6.48 9.66 -4.75
N PHE A 86 -7.37 9.31 -3.83
CA PHE A 86 -8.49 10.17 -3.43
C PHE A 86 -8.80 10.03 -1.94
N ASN A 87 -9.47 11.03 -1.41
CA ASN A 87 -10.14 11.01 -0.11
C ASN A 87 -11.62 11.35 -0.33
N ALA A 88 -12.50 10.74 0.45
CA ALA A 88 -13.93 10.98 0.43
C ALA A 88 -14.48 11.06 1.85
N SER A 89 -15.43 11.96 2.04
CA SER A 89 -16.26 12.05 3.24
C SER A 89 -17.60 11.40 2.96
N VAL A 90 -18.12 10.64 3.93
CA VAL A 90 -19.43 10.01 3.86
C VAL A 90 -20.41 10.94 4.56
N HIS A 91 -21.42 11.41 3.82
CA HIS A 91 -22.50 12.24 4.34
C HIS A 91 -23.82 11.52 4.10
N GLU A 92 -24.80 11.73 4.99
CA GLU A 92 -26.19 11.30 4.81
C GLU A 92 -26.93 12.13 3.76
#